data_AF-A0A0M9DXB9-F1
#
_entry.id   AF-A0A0M9DXB9-F1
#
_cell.length_a   1.000
_cell.length_b   1.000
_cell.length_c   1.000
_cell.angle_alpha   90.00
_cell.angle_beta   90.00
_cell.angle_gamma   90.00
#
_symmetry.space_group_name_H-M   'P 1'
#
loop_
_entity.id
_entity.type
_entity.pdbx_description
1 polymer ?
#
loop_
_entity_poly.entity_id
_entity_poly.type
_entity_poly.pdbx_seq_one_letter_code
_entity_poly.pdbx_strand_id
1 'polypeptide(L)'
;MKKVCFIILIVLLISNMGYSYAFALKKYSQPKSEVKNTISISYTSNISDGAVDITVNTPVKIVFDEDINDTTITTDTFFLSNSSGVKIPGRIVTEGRMIILFPQRRLKPAATYKVTLDAIYTNEGNPIDKISITFTNKDLDFGLYWFGYNGLHEKYFPEYDNAYYKPEKATLVFAHGWQANFVNQTDEYGNPTFNYETFLWKEDNFGGASKHNGFFEYINHPWLDKGYNTGIVYWTQFADEPTFLNEGVIGVSEAEAKIWSFDGPQGSRYRLPGDNQYKVWDKKFIFDGIEVDVESATEAMGIYLVHALKANTSGNIRFGGHSLGNQVICNLAKMCYENGIVLKRIALLDPSYTIVDSLVDDIFKKYKGDFYSYMPDDEYGTTPAERCRKILFNLMNKWTYINDFVVEAYHTTGLNLSIPVMDSNSSLMKEICNVNLAPWYYSANQIPQKHLAAKNNYFLSMGFDSPIECEINWLNQRIKTGNIGPSATTPNSRIKEMMGGKYDWTQVEGRYTPTPVDDWFERKKSPQGEFDFDNCGLKGDINDDGIIGLEEAINALQAISSRNY
;
A
#
# COMPACT_ATOMS: atom_id res chain seq x y z
N MET A 1 67.94 40.25 -16.17
CA MET A 1 66.95 39.17 -15.90
C MET A 1 67.14 38.76 -14.45
N LYS A 2 66.16 38.66 -13.55
CA LYS A 2 64.71 38.87 -13.58
C LYS A 2 64.30 39.26 -12.14
N LYS A 3 63.43 40.27 -12.10
CA LYS A 3 62.63 40.87 -11.01
C LYS A 3 62.18 39.92 -9.89
N VAL A 4 62.53 40.26 -8.65
CA VAL A 4 61.63 40.29 -7.47
C VAL A 4 62.11 41.42 -6.56
N CYS A 5 61.34 42.50 -6.44
CA CYS A 5 61.62 43.66 -5.56
C CYS A 5 60.28 44.25 -5.08
N PHE A 6 60.11 44.85 -3.90
CA PHE A 6 60.81 44.83 -2.62
C PHE A 6 59.98 45.73 -1.67
N ILE A 7 59.85 45.31 -0.42
CA ILE A 7 59.86 46.12 0.82
C ILE A 7 58.67 47.01 1.26
N ILE A 8 58.32 46.76 2.52
CA ILE A 8 57.62 47.58 3.50
C ILE A 8 58.66 48.29 4.39
N LEU A 9 58.40 49.57 4.70
CA LEU A 9 58.95 50.43 5.79
C LEU A 9 60.36 51.03 5.65
N ILE A 10 60.46 52.38 5.72
CA ILE A 10 61.16 53.16 6.78
C ILE A 10 61.24 54.69 6.44
N VAL A 11 60.65 55.49 7.34
CA VAL A 11 61.15 56.75 7.96
C VAL A 11 61.35 58.05 7.16
N LEU A 12 60.65 59.08 7.67
CA LEU A 12 60.97 60.51 7.85
C LEU A 12 62.09 61.22 7.04
N LEU A 13 61.80 62.52 6.81
CA LEU A 13 62.66 63.65 6.43
C LEU A 13 62.83 63.87 4.92
N ILE A 14 62.08 64.84 4.39
CA ILE A 14 62.64 66.10 3.83
C ILE A 14 61.54 67.17 3.93
N SER A 15 61.89 68.23 4.64
CA SER A 15 61.20 69.51 4.73
C SER A 15 61.39 70.34 3.45
N ASN A 16 60.44 71.25 3.21
CA ASN A 16 60.56 72.44 2.35
C ASN A 16 61.01 72.24 0.91
N MET A 17 60.08 72.40 -0.04
CA MET A 17 60.13 73.47 -1.03
C MET A 17 58.80 73.49 -1.80
N GLY A 18 58.14 74.64 -1.78
CA GLY A 18 56.90 74.86 -2.51
C GLY A 18 57.13 74.84 -4.01
N TYR A 19 56.32 74.06 -4.72
CA TYR A 19 55.97 74.32 -6.11
C TYR A 19 54.52 73.92 -6.33
N SER A 20 53.70 74.93 -6.62
CA SER A 20 52.31 74.81 -7.01
C SER A 20 52.23 74.15 -8.38
N TYR A 21 51.62 72.97 -8.46
CA TYR A 21 51.10 72.42 -9.71
C TYR A 21 49.61 72.13 -9.52
N ALA A 22 48.78 72.97 -10.13
CA ALA A 22 47.35 72.78 -10.21
C ALA A 22 47.06 71.55 -11.10
N PHE A 23 46.77 70.42 -10.47
CA PHE A 23 46.14 69.29 -11.14
C PHE A 23 44.62 69.40 -10.97
N ALA A 24 43.92 69.53 -12.09
CA ALA A 24 42.47 69.45 -12.14
C ALA A 24 42.01 68.08 -11.63
N LEU A 25 41.45 68.04 -10.43
CA LEU A 25 40.70 66.88 -9.93
C LEU A 25 39.42 66.75 -10.75
N LYS A 26 39.48 65.94 -11.80
CA LYS A 26 38.27 65.36 -12.39
C LYS A 26 37.64 64.50 -11.30
N LYS A 27 36.56 64.99 -10.66
CA LYS A 27 35.74 64.21 -9.73
C LYS A 27 35.36 62.91 -10.45
N TYR A 28 36.03 61.81 -10.11
CA TYR A 28 35.50 60.49 -10.36
C TYR A 28 34.31 60.35 -9.42
N SER A 29 33.11 60.60 -9.95
CA SER A 29 31.90 60.11 -9.34
C SER A 29 32.05 58.59 -9.23
N GLN A 30 32.02 58.07 -8.01
CA GLN A 30 31.81 56.64 -7.76
C GLN A 30 30.64 56.19 -8.65
N PRO A 31 30.70 55.02 -9.32
CA PRO A 31 29.49 54.46 -9.90
C PRO A 31 28.47 54.42 -8.76
N LYS A 32 27.29 55.03 -8.96
CA LYS A 32 26.16 54.78 -8.06
C LYS A 32 26.07 53.27 -7.94
N SER A 33 26.25 52.74 -6.73
CA SER A 33 25.79 51.40 -6.40
C SER A 33 24.37 51.31 -6.95
N GLU A 34 24.16 50.46 -7.95
CA GLU A 34 22.80 50.06 -8.30
C GLU A 34 22.17 49.61 -6.99
N VAL A 35 21.21 50.39 -6.52
CA VAL A 35 20.28 49.91 -5.53
C VAL A 35 19.63 48.73 -6.23
N LYS A 36 20.07 47.52 -5.90
CA LYS A 36 19.32 46.31 -6.25
C LYS A 36 17.96 46.56 -5.61
N ASN A 37 16.99 46.98 -6.41
CA ASN A 37 15.60 47.01 -5.98
C ASN A 37 15.28 45.54 -5.69
N THR A 38 15.44 45.13 -4.44
CA THR A 38 14.93 43.86 -3.96
C THR A 38 13.42 43.99 -4.01
N ILE A 39 12.84 43.56 -5.13
CA ILE A 39 11.42 43.32 -5.24
C ILE A 39 11.13 42.19 -4.25
N SER A 40 10.43 42.51 -3.17
CA SER A 40 9.94 41.51 -2.24
C SER A 40 8.78 40.80 -2.92
N ILE A 41 9.08 39.65 -3.52
CA ILE A 41 8.08 38.80 -4.18
C ILE A 41 7.23 38.14 -3.10
N SER A 42 5.92 38.35 -3.13
CA SER A 42 5.01 37.74 -2.17
C SER A 42 4.50 36.39 -2.68
N TYR A 43 4.10 35.53 -1.75
CA TYR A 43 3.54 34.22 -2.09
C TYR A 43 2.45 33.82 -1.11
N THR A 44 1.62 32.89 -1.54
CA THR A 44 0.67 32.16 -0.70
C THR A 44 0.98 30.67 -0.76
N SER A 45 0.72 29.94 0.32
CA SER A 45 0.91 28.49 0.41
C SER A 45 -0.36 27.84 0.94
N ASN A 46 -0.71 26.65 0.46
CA ASN A 46 -1.81 25.87 1.03
C ASN A 46 -1.47 25.33 2.44
N ILE A 47 -0.19 25.26 2.78
CA ILE A 47 0.30 24.88 4.11
C ILE A 47 1.09 26.06 4.68
N SER A 48 0.60 26.62 5.79
CA SER A 48 1.30 27.67 6.53
C SER A 48 2.53 27.13 7.27
N ASP A 49 3.54 27.97 7.49
CA ASP A 49 4.69 27.59 8.31
C ASP A 49 4.27 27.32 9.77
N GLY A 50 4.77 26.23 10.33
CA GLY A 50 4.39 25.71 11.64
C GLY A 50 3.03 25.00 11.70
N ALA A 51 2.37 24.76 10.57
CA ALA A 51 1.06 24.10 10.57
C ALA A 51 1.15 22.67 11.16
N VAL A 52 0.10 22.26 11.87
CA VAL A 52 -0.05 20.94 12.48
C VAL A 52 -1.28 20.24 11.90
N ASP A 53 -1.41 18.94 12.16
CA ASP A 53 -2.55 18.13 11.71
C ASP A 53 -2.78 18.18 10.19
N ILE A 54 -1.69 18.26 9.43
CA ILE A 54 -1.73 18.19 7.97
C ILE A 54 -1.96 16.75 7.53
N THR A 55 -2.94 16.51 6.64
CA THR A 55 -3.17 15.18 6.09
C THR A 55 -1.88 14.62 5.48
N VAL A 56 -1.52 13.40 5.84
CA VAL A 56 -0.30 12.75 5.35
C VAL A 56 -0.25 12.80 3.82
N ASN A 57 0.94 13.13 3.28
CA ASN A 57 1.23 13.30 1.86
C ASN A 57 0.50 14.43 1.12
N THR A 58 -0.12 15.40 1.83
CA THR A 58 -0.69 16.60 1.19
C THR A 58 0.34 17.29 0.28
N PRO A 59 0.03 17.52 -1.00
CA PRO A 59 0.91 18.26 -1.89
C PRO A 59 1.12 19.70 -1.41
N VAL A 60 2.35 20.20 -1.52
CA VAL A 60 2.69 21.57 -1.12
C VAL A 60 2.55 22.47 -2.34
N LYS A 61 1.53 23.32 -2.34
CA LYS A 61 1.23 24.27 -3.40
C LYS A 61 1.58 25.69 -2.96
N ILE A 62 2.42 26.36 -3.75
CA ILE A 62 2.83 27.74 -3.54
C ILE A 62 2.45 28.55 -4.79
N VAL A 63 1.86 29.72 -4.58
CA VAL A 63 1.47 30.67 -5.65
C VAL A 63 2.13 32.01 -5.39
N PHE A 64 2.94 32.46 -6.33
CA PHE A 64 3.64 33.75 -6.29
C PHE A 64 2.79 34.88 -6.90
N ASP A 65 3.12 36.12 -6.56
CA ASP A 65 2.54 37.31 -7.20
C ASP A 65 3.18 37.65 -8.56
N GLU A 66 4.31 37.02 -8.89
CA GLU A 66 5.05 37.15 -10.14
C GLU A 66 5.25 35.80 -10.84
N ASP A 67 5.49 35.84 -12.16
CA ASP A 67 5.78 34.64 -12.94
C ASP A 67 7.19 34.11 -12.63
N ILE A 68 7.27 32.81 -12.34
CA ILE A 68 8.52 32.16 -11.96
C ILE A 68 9.24 31.53 -13.15
N ASN A 69 10.56 31.52 -13.08
CA ASN A 69 11.40 30.81 -14.04
C ASN A 69 11.44 29.32 -13.68
N ASP A 70 10.62 28.53 -14.38
CA ASP A 70 10.48 27.08 -14.19
C ASP A 70 11.80 26.32 -14.31
N THR A 71 12.74 26.78 -15.14
CA THR A 71 14.08 26.18 -15.31
C THR A 71 14.93 26.23 -14.04
N THR A 72 14.58 27.12 -13.09
CA THR A 72 15.24 27.22 -11.79
C THR A 72 14.59 26.33 -10.73
N ILE A 73 13.43 25.73 -11.03
CA ILE A 73 12.70 24.86 -10.12
C ILE A 73 13.08 23.40 -10.39
N THR A 74 13.82 22.81 -9.47
CA THR A 74 14.32 21.44 -9.55
C THR A 74 14.17 20.75 -8.20
N THR A 75 14.42 19.44 -8.12
CA THR A 75 14.46 18.71 -6.85
C THR A 75 15.62 19.13 -5.92
N ASP A 76 16.51 20.01 -6.39
CA ASP A 76 17.56 20.61 -5.57
C ASP A 76 17.20 21.99 -5.03
N THR A 77 16.37 22.73 -5.75
CA THR A 77 15.94 24.07 -5.36
C THR A 77 14.58 24.08 -4.67
N PHE A 78 13.68 23.14 -4.96
CA PHE A 78 12.39 22.95 -4.31
C PHE A 78 12.22 21.49 -3.84
N PHE A 79 12.32 21.26 -2.53
CA PHE A 79 12.27 19.91 -1.98
C PHE A 79 11.67 19.83 -0.58
N LEU A 80 11.26 18.61 -0.23
CA LEU A 80 10.78 18.23 1.10
C LEU A 80 11.88 17.42 1.81
N SER A 81 12.06 17.64 3.10
CA SER A 81 12.99 16.88 3.95
C SER A 81 12.36 16.52 5.29
N ASN A 82 12.77 15.39 5.86
CA ASN A 82 12.40 15.02 7.22
C ASN A 82 13.21 15.80 8.27
N SER A 83 12.93 15.60 9.56
CA SER A 83 13.63 16.25 10.68
C SER A 83 15.14 15.97 10.73
N SER A 84 15.60 14.85 10.17
CA SER A 84 17.02 14.50 10.04
C SER A 84 17.70 15.13 8.82
N GLY A 85 16.96 15.91 8.01
CA GLY A 85 17.49 16.56 6.81
C GLY A 85 17.55 15.65 5.57
N VAL A 86 17.04 14.42 5.65
CA VAL A 86 16.98 13.51 4.50
C VAL A 86 15.90 14.00 3.55
N LYS A 87 16.27 14.23 2.29
CA LYS A 87 15.34 14.62 1.23
C LYS A 87 14.36 13.47 0.92
N ILE A 88 13.10 13.81 0.76
CA ILE A 88 12.05 12.88 0.32
C ILE A 88 11.89 13.05 -1.20
N PRO A 89 11.88 11.96 -1.99
CA PRO A 89 11.57 12.04 -3.42
C PRO A 89 10.24 12.73 -3.65
N GLY A 90 10.20 13.63 -4.62
CA GLY A 90 9.01 14.38 -4.95
C GLY A 90 8.95 14.74 -6.43
N ARG A 91 7.72 14.85 -6.95
CA ARG A 91 7.45 15.36 -8.30
C ARG A 91 7.06 16.82 -8.18
N ILE A 92 7.63 17.65 -9.06
CA ILE A 92 7.30 19.07 -9.13
C ILE A 92 6.47 19.33 -10.37
N VAL A 93 5.40 20.11 -10.23
CA VAL A 93 4.63 20.68 -11.34
C VAL A 93 4.69 22.19 -11.22
N THR A 94 4.96 22.85 -12.34
CA THR A 94 5.04 24.31 -12.45
C THR A 94 4.04 24.79 -13.50
N GLU A 95 3.28 25.83 -13.17
CA GLU A 95 2.33 26.46 -14.08
C GLU A 95 2.26 27.98 -13.81
N GLY A 96 2.97 28.77 -14.62
CA GLY A 96 3.02 30.23 -14.50
C GLY A 96 3.58 30.67 -13.14
N ARG A 97 2.70 31.06 -12.22
CA ARG A 97 3.02 31.51 -10.86
C ARG A 97 2.90 30.42 -9.80
N MET A 98 2.39 29.25 -10.19
CA MET A 98 2.10 28.15 -9.30
C MET A 98 3.19 27.09 -9.38
N ILE A 99 3.62 26.62 -8.22
CA ILE A 99 4.40 25.39 -8.10
C ILE A 99 3.75 24.44 -7.12
N ILE A 100 3.84 23.16 -7.40
CA ILE A 100 3.32 22.10 -6.54
C ILE A 100 4.38 21.01 -6.39
N LEU A 101 4.71 20.65 -5.15
CA LEU A 101 5.55 19.50 -4.81
C LEU A 101 4.67 18.36 -4.28
N PHE A 102 4.68 17.25 -4.98
CA PHE A 102 4.00 16.01 -4.63
C PHE A 102 5.00 15.05 -3.97
N PRO A 103 4.85 14.69 -2.68
CA PRO A 103 5.69 13.68 -2.07
C PRO A 103 5.47 12.31 -2.73
N GLN A 104 6.55 11.69 -3.22
CA GLN A 104 6.52 10.40 -3.94
C GLN A 104 6.89 9.19 -3.06
N ARG A 105 6.92 9.42 -1.75
CA ARG A 105 6.99 8.40 -0.70
C ARG A 105 6.07 8.79 0.43
N ARG A 106 5.55 7.80 1.14
CA ARG A 106 4.69 7.99 2.29
C ARG A 106 5.43 8.80 3.35
N LEU A 107 4.77 9.80 3.89
CA LEU A 107 5.26 10.59 5.00
C LEU A 107 4.81 9.96 6.31
N LYS A 108 5.68 10.04 7.32
CA LYS A 108 5.41 9.47 8.64
C LYS A 108 4.27 10.24 9.33
N PRO A 109 3.22 9.55 9.82
CA PRO A 109 2.23 10.17 10.69
C PRO A 109 2.87 10.77 11.94
N ALA A 110 2.30 11.86 12.47
CA ALA A 110 2.80 12.59 13.64
C ALA A 110 4.28 13.05 13.53
N ALA A 111 4.80 13.21 12.31
CA ALA A 111 6.17 13.67 12.08
C ALA A 111 6.19 15.05 11.41
N THR A 112 7.21 15.84 11.74
CA THR A 112 7.46 17.16 11.17
C THR A 112 8.35 17.06 9.94
N TYR A 113 7.96 17.77 8.88
CA TYR A 113 8.70 17.91 7.64
C TYR A 113 8.99 19.39 7.36
N LYS A 114 10.01 19.60 6.52
CA LYS A 114 10.41 20.93 6.06
C LYS A 114 10.48 20.97 4.55
N VAL A 115 9.74 21.91 3.99
CA VAL A 115 9.83 22.33 2.58
C VAL A 115 10.87 23.43 2.49
N THR A 116 11.72 23.37 1.48
CA THR A 116 12.72 24.40 1.18
C THR A 116 12.61 24.80 -0.28
N LEU A 117 12.45 26.10 -0.54
CA LEU A 117 12.71 26.72 -1.83
C LEU A 117 13.89 27.65 -1.69
N ASP A 118 14.93 27.46 -2.48
CA ASP A 118 16.15 28.25 -2.41
C ASP A 118 16.76 28.38 -3.81
N ALA A 119 17.47 29.48 -4.06
CA ALA A 119 18.10 29.78 -5.35
C ALA A 119 17.15 29.74 -6.57
N ILE A 120 15.92 30.23 -6.41
CA ILE A 120 14.90 30.34 -7.46
C ILE A 120 14.72 31.79 -7.93
N TYR A 121 14.26 31.98 -9.16
CA TYR A 121 14.19 33.31 -9.81
C TYR A 121 12.84 33.52 -10.52
N THR A 122 12.45 34.79 -10.71
CA THR A 122 11.38 35.16 -11.65
C THR A 122 11.83 35.04 -13.10
N ASN A 123 10.89 35.13 -14.04
CA ASN A 123 11.20 35.17 -15.48
C ASN A 123 12.07 36.39 -15.87
N GLU A 124 11.98 37.49 -15.12
CA GLU A 124 12.80 38.69 -15.29
C GLU A 124 14.21 38.54 -14.69
N GLY A 125 14.50 37.41 -14.04
CA GLY A 125 15.79 37.12 -13.43
C GLY A 125 15.98 37.72 -12.03
N ASN A 126 14.90 38.14 -11.37
CA ASN A 126 14.96 38.59 -9.98
C ASN A 126 15.05 37.38 -9.04
N PRO A 127 15.98 37.35 -8.07
CA PRO A 127 16.03 36.27 -7.10
C PRO A 127 14.84 36.35 -6.14
N ILE A 128 14.27 35.20 -5.80
CA ILE A 128 13.26 35.05 -4.75
C ILE A 128 13.96 34.66 -3.45
N ASP A 129 13.61 35.32 -2.36
CA ASP A 129 14.13 34.99 -1.03
C ASP A 129 13.81 33.54 -0.66
N LYS A 130 14.73 32.91 0.07
CA LYS A 130 14.57 31.53 0.52
C LYS A 130 13.26 31.36 1.28
N ILE A 131 12.44 30.41 0.86
CA ILE A 131 11.21 30.01 1.56
C ILE A 131 11.48 28.71 2.31
N SER A 132 11.10 28.69 3.59
CA SER A 132 11.16 27.51 4.44
C SER A 132 9.82 27.36 5.15
N ILE A 133 9.11 26.28 4.87
CA ILE A 133 7.82 25.96 5.50
C ILE A 133 7.97 24.66 6.26
N THR A 134 7.68 24.70 7.55
CA THR A 134 7.62 23.52 8.41
C THR A 134 6.16 23.13 8.66
N PHE A 135 5.88 21.84 8.71
CA PHE A 135 4.55 21.34 9.05
C PHE A 135 4.62 19.95 9.68
N THR A 136 3.61 19.61 10.47
CA THR A 136 3.47 18.32 11.14
C THR A 136 2.26 17.58 10.61
N ASN A 137 2.47 16.32 10.25
CA ASN A 137 1.39 15.46 9.76
C ASN A 137 0.42 15.06 10.88
N LYS A 138 -0.83 14.77 10.50
CA LYS A 138 -1.76 14.00 11.32
C LYS A 138 -1.13 12.68 11.77
N ASP A 139 -1.60 12.18 12.91
CA ASP A 139 -1.16 10.92 13.52
C ASP A 139 -1.85 9.68 12.94
N LEU A 140 -2.79 9.86 12.02
CA LEU A 140 -3.50 8.82 11.30
C LEU A 140 -3.40 9.04 9.78
N ASP A 141 -3.07 7.99 9.05
CA ASP A 141 -3.11 7.95 7.59
C ASP A 141 -3.91 6.75 7.06
N PHE A 142 -4.79 7.07 6.11
CA PHE A 142 -5.60 6.16 5.33
C PHE A 142 -5.92 6.80 3.97
N GLY A 143 -6.46 6.01 3.05
CA GLY A 143 -6.92 6.47 1.74
C GLY A 143 -6.37 5.59 0.62
N LEU A 144 -6.17 6.18 -0.55
CA LEU A 144 -5.68 5.49 -1.74
C LEU A 144 -4.33 6.06 -2.17
N TYR A 145 -3.39 5.17 -2.47
CA TYR A 145 -2.10 5.54 -3.03
C TYR A 145 -1.85 4.76 -4.31
N TRP A 146 -1.37 5.46 -5.34
CA TRP A 146 -1.03 4.89 -6.63
C TRP A 146 0.49 4.71 -6.74
N PHE A 147 0.90 3.52 -7.17
CA PHE A 147 2.28 3.07 -7.19
C PHE A 147 2.83 3.03 -8.61
N GLY A 148 4.06 3.54 -8.75
CA GLY A 148 4.91 3.34 -9.91
C GLY A 148 6.01 2.30 -9.64
N TYR A 149 7.10 2.42 -10.39
CA TYR A 149 8.27 1.57 -10.23
C TYR A 149 9.04 1.90 -8.94
N ASN A 150 9.78 0.91 -8.45
CA ASN A 150 10.72 1.01 -7.34
C ASN A 150 10.14 1.62 -6.05
N GLY A 151 8.88 1.29 -5.75
CA GLY A 151 8.21 1.74 -4.53
C GLY A 151 7.80 3.22 -4.52
N LEU A 152 8.02 3.98 -5.59
CA LEU A 152 7.52 5.35 -5.68
C LEU A 152 6.01 5.37 -5.78
N HIS A 153 5.36 6.29 -5.06
CA HIS A 153 3.91 6.37 -5.02
C HIS A 153 3.40 7.75 -4.61
N GLU A 154 2.18 8.07 -5.01
CA GLU A 154 1.51 9.32 -4.64
C GLU A 154 0.13 9.03 -4.07
N LYS A 155 -0.20 9.70 -2.96
CA LYS A 155 -1.55 9.67 -2.39
C LYS A 155 -2.52 10.32 -3.38
N TYR A 156 -3.71 9.75 -3.49
CA TYR A 156 -4.78 10.32 -4.30
C TYR A 156 -5.47 11.49 -3.57
N PHE A 157 -5.57 12.62 -4.27
CA PHE A 157 -6.31 13.79 -3.86
C PHE A 157 -7.16 14.25 -5.06
N PRO A 158 -8.48 14.46 -4.90
CA PRO A 158 -9.39 14.85 -5.97
C PRO A 158 -8.93 16.07 -6.79
N GLU A 159 -8.31 17.05 -6.13
CA GLU A 159 -7.94 18.31 -6.78
C GLU A 159 -6.66 18.25 -7.62
N TYR A 160 -5.94 17.11 -7.63
CA TYR A 160 -4.65 16.99 -8.31
C TYR A 160 -4.55 15.77 -9.23
N ASP A 161 -3.84 15.97 -10.35
CA ASP A 161 -3.35 14.87 -11.16
C ASP A 161 -2.32 14.03 -10.40
N ASN A 162 -2.43 12.71 -10.53
CA ASN A 162 -1.51 11.75 -9.93
C ASN A 162 -0.50 11.22 -10.99
N ALA A 163 0.77 11.06 -10.60
CA ALA A 163 1.81 10.55 -11.49
C ALA A 163 1.58 9.11 -11.95
N TYR A 164 0.95 8.31 -11.09
CA TYR A 164 0.89 6.85 -11.21
C TYR A 164 -0.52 6.33 -11.49
N TYR A 165 -1.49 7.23 -11.69
CA TYR A 165 -2.83 6.88 -12.11
C TYR A 165 -3.22 7.63 -13.38
N LYS A 166 -3.71 6.87 -14.35
CA LYS A 166 -4.29 7.37 -15.60
C LYS A 166 -5.63 6.69 -15.84
N PRO A 167 -6.76 7.42 -15.90
CA PRO A 167 -8.08 6.80 -15.96
C PRO A 167 -8.33 5.88 -17.17
N GLU A 168 -7.61 6.09 -18.27
CA GLU A 168 -7.67 5.27 -19.48
C GLU A 168 -6.97 3.91 -19.36
N LYS A 169 -6.14 3.72 -18.33
CA LYS A 169 -5.40 2.46 -18.11
C LYS A 169 -6.21 1.47 -17.27
N ALA A 170 -6.04 0.18 -17.61
CA ALA A 170 -6.52 -0.91 -16.76
C ALA A 170 -5.97 -0.73 -15.34
N THR A 171 -6.73 -1.14 -14.32
CA THR A 171 -6.41 -0.76 -12.94
C THR A 171 -6.47 -1.97 -12.03
N LEU A 172 -5.42 -2.20 -11.25
CA LEU A 172 -5.40 -3.12 -10.13
C LEU A 172 -5.39 -2.33 -8.81
N VAL A 173 -6.29 -2.68 -7.90
CA VAL A 173 -6.32 -2.13 -6.54
C VAL A 173 -6.16 -3.27 -5.54
N PHE A 174 -5.31 -3.05 -4.54
CA PHE A 174 -4.95 -4.03 -3.53
C PHE A 174 -5.33 -3.57 -2.12
N ALA A 175 -5.75 -4.51 -1.28
CA ALA A 175 -5.87 -4.32 0.17
C ALA A 175 -5.15 -5.43 0.93
N HIS A 176 -4.32 -5.06 1.90
CA HIS A 176 -3.67 -5.99 2.82
C HIS A 176 -4.61 -6.38 3.97
N GLY A 177 -4.26 -7.43 4.73
CA GLY A 177 -4.99 -7.87 5.91
C GLY A 177 -4.41 -7.36 7.24
N TRP A 178 -4.66 -8.11 8.31
CA TRP A 178 -4.19 -7.83 9.67
C TRP A 178 -2.66 -7.70 9.77
N GLN A 179 -2.18 -6.74 10.57
CA GLN A 179 -0.77 -6.32 10.62
C GLN A 179 -0.27 -6.11 12.07
N ALA A 180 -0.05 -7.19 12.82
CA ALA A 180 0.35 -7.09 14.23
C ALA A 180 1.70 -6.37 14.47
N ASN A 181 1.68 -5.29 15.25
CA ASN A 181 2.83 -4.45 15.60
C ASN A 181 3.61 -3.89 14.40
N PHE A 182 2.95 -3.81 13.24
CA PHE A 182 3.59 -3.45 12.00
C PHE A 182 4.05 -1.99 11.98
N VAL A 183 3.29 -1.05 12.53
CA VAL A 183 3.68 0.38 12.57
C VAL A 183 4.96 0.62 13.39
N ASN A 184 5.32 -0.31 14.28
CA ASN A 184 6.53 -0.23 15.09
C ASN A 184 7.78 -0.73 14.35
N GLN A 185 7.61 -1.40 13.23
CA GLN A 185 8.72 -1.92 12.45
C GLN A 185 9.41 -0.81 11.65
N THR A 186 10.62 -1.12 11.20
CA THR A 186 11.39 -0.25 10.31
C THR A 186 10.90 -0.45 8.88
N ASP A 187 10.75 0.63 8.12
CA ASP A 187 10.41 0.50 6.70
C ASP A 187 11.61 0.02 5.84
N GLU A 188 11.35 -0.26 4.57
CA GLU A 188 12.35 -0.65 3.57
C GLU A 188 13.47 0.40 3.35
N TYR A 189 13.28 1.64 3.84
CA TYR A 189 14.24 2.74 3.73
C TYR A 189 15.03 2.99 5.03
N GLY A 190 14.82 2.17 6.06
CA GLY A 190 15.53 2.31 7.34
C GLY A 190 14.90 3.31 8.30
N ASN A 191 13.68 3.78 8.06
CA ASN A 191 12.97 4.66 8.99
C ASN A 191 12.33 3.84 10.11
N PRO A 192 12.76 4.00 11.37
CA PRO A 192 12.21 3.24 12.48
C PRO A 192 10.77 3.66 12.78
N THR A 193 9.98 2.72 13.31
CA THR A 193 8.59 2.93 13.72
C THR A 193 7.73 3.59 12.64
N PHE A 194 7.89 3.11 11.40
CA PHE A 194 7.20 3.66 10.24
C PHE A 194 7.00 2.62 9.11
N ASN A 195 6.74 1.35 9.43
CA ASN A 195 6.44 0.40 8.37
C ASN A 195 5.00 0.55 7.83
N TYR A 196 4.82 0.15 6.57
CA TYR A 196 3.53 0.16 5.87
C TYR A 196 3.56 -0.82 4.70
N GLU A 197 2.37 -1.25 4.26
CA GLU A 197 2.28 -2.21 3.15
C GLU A 197 2.92 -1.63 1.90
N THR A 198 3.72 -2.39 1.16
CA THR A 198 4.20 -1.99 -0.17
C THR A 198 4.08 -3.18 -1.13
N PHE A 199 4.38 -2.95 -2.41
CA PHE A 199 4.55 -4.05 -3.37
C PHE A 199 5.94 -4.67 -3.34
N LEU A 200 6.79 -4.32 -2.37
CA LEU A 200 8.09 -4.95 -2.21
C LEU A 200 7.92 -6.32 -1.54
N TRP A 201 8.43 -7.35 -2.20
CA TRP A 201 8.71 -8.63 -1.56
C TRP A 201 10.21 -8.74 -1.32
N LYS A 202 10.57 -8.64 -0.05
CA LYS A 202 11.91 -8.92 0.44
C LYS A 202 11.88 -10.20 1.27
N GLU A 203 12.75 -11.15 0.95
CA GLU A 203 12.85 -12.41 1.69
C GLU A 203 14.28 -12.94 1.69
N ASP A 204 14.76 -13.22 2.90
CA ASP A 204 16.11 -13.72 3.17
C ASP A 204 16.11 -15.11 3.81
N ASN A 205 14.93 -15.71 4.00
CA ASN A 205 14.76 -16.99 4.68
C ASN A 205 13.70 -17.87 4.00
N PHE A 206 14.07 -18.53 2.90
CA PHE A 206 13.24 -19.52 2.21
C PHE A 206 13.35 -20.95 2.80
N GLY A 207 13.45 -21.09 4.12
CA GLY A 207 13.48 -22.37 4.89
C GLY A 207 13.77 -23.68 4.15
N GLY A 208 14.94 -23.76 3.49
CA GLY A 208 15.38 -24.93 2.72
C GLY A 208 15.80 -24.60 1.29
N ALA A 209 15.25 -23.55 0.68
CA ALA A 209 15.64 -23.05 -0.63
C ALA A 209 16.56 -21.82 -0.54
N SER A 210 17.61 -21.90 0.30
CA SER A 210 18.54 -20.79 0.58
C SER A 210 19.21 -20.18 -0.65
N LYS A 211 19.23 -20.90 -1.77
CA LYS A 211 19.64 -20.39 -3.09
C LYS A 211 18.83 -19.16 -3.56
N HIS A 212 17.67 -18.89 -2.94
CA HIS A 212 16.81 -17.75 -3.24
C HIS A 212 16.89 -16.63 -2.19
N ASN A 213 17.66 -16.79 -1.10
CA ASN A 213 17.81 -15.73 -0.09
C ASN A 213 18.42 -14.47 -0.73
N GLY A 214 18.05 -13.29 -0.23
CA GLY A 214 18.34 -12.03 -0.90
C GLY A 214 17.29 -11.66 -1.94
N PHE A 215 16.11 -12.31 -1.92
CA PHE A 215 15.05 -12.02 -2.86
C PHE A 215 14.52 -10.61 -2.60
N PHE A 216 14.48 -9.81 -3.64
CA PHE A 216 14.09 -8.41 -3.59
C PHE A 216 13.40 -8.08 -4.89
N GLU A 217 12.08 -8.08 -4.89
CA GLU A 217 11.28 -7.87 -6.09
C GLU A 217 10.08 -6.98 -5.79
N TYR A 218 9.79 -6.05 -6.70
CA TYR A 218 8.55 -5.29 -6.66
C TYR A 218 7.48 -6.02 -7.47
N ILE A 219 6.56 -6.68 -6.78
CA ILE A 219 5.59 -7.60 -7.38
C ILE A 219 4.55 -6.89 -8.27
N ASN A 220 4.47 -5.55 -8.24
CA ASN A 220 3.63 -4.76 -9.12
C ASN A 220 4.30 -4.40 -10.47
N HIS A 221 5.62 -4.53 -10.62
CA HIS A 221 6.30 -4.16 -11.88
C HIS A 221 5.74 -4.89 -13.10
N PRO A 222 5.45 -6.21 -13.05
CA PRO A 222 4.85 -6.90 -14.18
C PRO A 222 3.48 -6.34 -14.60
N TRP A 223 2.73 -5.75 -13.67
CA TRP A 223 1.46 -5.08 -13.97
C TRP A 223 1.69 -3.75 -14.68
N LEU A 224 2.65 -2.97 -14.20
CA LEU A 224 3.06 -1.71 -14.83
C LEU A 224 3.58 -1.95 -16.25
N ASP A 225 4.36 -3.01 -16.47
CA ASP A 225 4.86 -3.44 -17.79
C ASP A 225 3.71 -3.79 -18.75
N LYS A 226 2.60 -4.32 -18.23
CA LYS A 226 1.36 -4.58 -18.98
C LYS A 226 0.46 -3.35 -19.09
N GLY A 227 0.91 -2.18 -18.65
CA GLY A 227 0.21 -0.90 -18.78
C GLY A 227 -0.91 -0.70 -17.75
N TYR A 228 -0.92 -1.45 -16.64
CA TYR A 228 -1.89 -1.22 -15.56
C TYR A 228 -1.48 -0.03 -14.68
N ASN A 229 -2.47 0.66 -14.11
CA ASN A 229 -2.31 1.35 -12.84
C ASN A 229 -2.29 0.33 -11.71
N THR A 230 -1.47 0.55 -10.68
CA THR A 230 -1.46 -0.28 -9.46
C THR A 230 -1.64 0.60 -8.24
N GLY A 231 -2.60 0.30 -7.38
CA GLY A 231 -2.88 1.08 -6.18
C GLY A 231 -3.11 0.22 -4.94
N ILE A 232 -2.86 0.81 -3.77
CA ILE A 232 -3.16 0.20 -2.47
C ILE A 232 -4.13 1.12 -1.73
N VAL A 233 -5.21 0.54 -1.21
CA VAL A 233 -6.05 1.19 -0.20
C VAL A 233 -5.43 0.95 1.19
N TYR A 234 -5.07 2.02 1.87
CA TYR A 234 -4.32 1.97 3.12
C TYR A 234 -5.20 2.09 4.34
N TRP A 235 -5.02 1.12 5.24
CA TRP A 235 -5.62 1.09 6.58
C TRP A 235 -4.68 0.49 7.63
N THR A 236 -3.36 0.48 7.36
CA THR A 236 -2.33 -0.12 8.23
C THR A 236 -2.52 0.16 9.72
N GLN A 237 -2.74 1.42 10.12
CA GLN A 237 -2.91 1.75 11.54
C GLN A 237 -4.21 1.21 12.14
N PHE A 238 -5.27 1.04 11.35
CA PHE A 238 -6.51 0.38 11.79
C PHE A 238 -6.36 -1.14 11.86
N ALA A 239 -5.62 -1.71 10.90
CA ALA A 239 -5.33 -3.14 10.79
C ALA A 239 -4.30 -3.64 11.80
N ASP A 240 -3.53 -2.73 12.39
CA ASP A 240 -2.49 -3.06 13.38
C ASP A 240 -3.12 -3.25 14.76
N GLU A 241 -3.43 -4.50 15.02
CA GLU A 241 -3.98 -5.00 16.27
C GLU A 241 -3.04 -6.08 16.85
N PRO A 242 -2.91 -6.20 18.17
CA PRO A 242 -1.93 -7.11 18.78
C PRO A 242 -2.36 -8.57 18.60
N THR A 243 -1.43 -9.51 18.59
CA THR A 243 -1.74 -10.95 18.49
C THR A 243 -2.69 -11.41 19.59
N PHE A 244 -2.43 -10.98 20.82
CA PHE A 244 -3.24 -11.29 21.98
C PHE A 244 -3.55 -10.01 22.74
N LEU A 245 -4.78 -9.88 23.21
CA LEU A 245 -5.19 -8.90 24.21
C LEU A 245 -5.13 -9.53 25.61
N ASN A 246 -5.21 -8.70 26.66
CA ASN A 246 -5.05 -9.06 28.08
C ASN A 246 -6.05 -10.11 28.63
N GLU A 247 -6.86 -10.71 27.77
CA GLU A 247 -7.95 -11.63 28.10
C GLU A 247 -8.02 -12.83 27.12
N GLY A 248 -6.98 -13.05 26.30
CA GLY A 248 -6.92 -14.18 25.35
C GLY A 248 -7.64 -13.94 24.01
N VAL A 249 -8.18 -12.74 23.78
CA VAL A 249 -8.79 -12.32 22.51
C VAL A 249 -7.70 -12.06 21.45
N ILE A 250 -7.94 -12.53 20.22
CA ILE A 250 -7.03 -12.39 19.08
C ILE A 250 -7.31 -11.06 18.35
N GLY A 251 -6.31 -10.20 18.17
CA GLY A 251 -6.50 -8.88 17.53
C GLY A 251 -6.97 -8.92 16.07
N VAL A 252 -6.90 -10.08 15.40
CA VAL A 252 -7.47 -10.30 14.06
C VAL A 252 -8.94 -9.89 14.02
N SER A 253 -9.74 -10.30 15.01
CA SER A 253 -11.19 -10.02 15.00
C SER A 253 -11.51 -8.56 15.32
N GLU A 254 -10.61 -7.87 16.02
CA GLU A 254 -10.71 -6.44 16.32
C GLU A 254 -10.39 -5.59 15.07
N ALA A 255 -9.39 -6.01 14.29
CA ALA A 255 -9.12 -5.40 12.99
C ALA A 255 -10.27 -5.68 12.00
N GLU A 256 -10.81 -6.90 12.01
CA GLU A 256 -11.93 -7.31 11.17
C GLU A 256 -13.20 -6.48 11.43
N ALA A 257 -13.52 -6.19 12.70
CA ALA A 257 -14.69 -5.38 13.05
C ALA A 257 -14.68 -4.02 12.34
N LYS A 258 -13.53 -3.34 12.33
CA LYS A 258 -13.35 -2.01 11.72
C LYS A 258 -13.53 -1.98 10.21
N ILE A 259 -13.44 -3.14 9.53
CA ILE A 259 -13.73 -3.25 8.09
C ILE A 259 -15.21 -2.94 7.83
N TRP A 260 -16.08 -3.31 8.78
CA TRP A 260 -17.53 -3.27 8.63
C TRP A 260 -18.20 -2.18 9.46
N SER A 261 -17.71 -1.93 10.68
CA SER A 261 -18.29 -0.93 11.58
C SER A 261 -17.32 -0.50 12.69
N PHE A 262 -17.33 0.78 13.03
CA PHE A 262 -16.67 1.37 14.19
C PHE A 262 -17.53 1.30 15.47
N ASP A 263 -18.72 0.73 15.42
CA ASP A 263 -19.50 0.38 16.62
C ASP A 263 -19.07 -0.99 17.19
N GLY A 264 -18.22 -1.71 16.45
CA GLY A 264 -17.65 -2.98 16.87
C GLY A 264 -16.63 -2.84 18.01
N PRO A 265 -16.13 -4.00 18.49
CA PRO A 265 -15.04 -4.06 19.43
C PRO A 265 -13.89 -3.11 19.05
N GLN A 266 -13.47 -2.29 20.03
CA GLN A 266 -12.40 -1.29 19.91
C GLN A 266 -12.67 -0.09 18.99
N GLY A 267 -13.84 -0.09 18.33
CA GLY A 267 -14.33 0.97 17.46
C GLY A 267 -13.28 1.52 16.51
N SER A 268 -13.24 2.84 16.37
CA SER A 268 -12.30 3.55 15.49
C SER A 268 -10.87 3.67 16.02
N ARG A 269 -10.46 2.83 16.99
CA ARG A 269 -9.08 2.89 17.47
C ARG A 269 -8.09 2.56 16.37
N TYR A 270 -6.92 3.19 16.42
CA TYR A 270 -5.81 2.91 15.53
C TYR A 270 -4.50 2.93 16.30
N ARG A 271 -3.53 2.18 15.78
CA ARG A 271 -2.20 2.04 16.37
C ARG A 271 -1.35 3.28 16.13
N LEU A 272 -0.72 3.74 17.20
CA LEU A 272 0.36 4.73 17.15
C LEU A 272 1.72 4.02 17.29
N PRO A 273 2.81 4.62 16.80
CA PRO A 273 4.16 4.19 17.14
C PRO A 273 4.37 4.10 18.66
N GLY A 274 5.02 3.02 19.11
CA GLY A 274 5.30 2.72 20.53
C GLY A 274 4.60 1.45 21.03
N ASP A 275 4.94 1.04 22.25
CA ASP A 275 4.40 -0.18 22.85
C ASP A 275 2.93 0.00 23.24
N ASN A 276 2.05 -0.74 22.57
CA ASN A 276 0.60 -0.78 22.78
C ASN A 276 -0.05 0.60 22.90
N GLN A 277 0.42 1.57 22.10
CA GLN A 277 -0.17 2.91 22.03
C GLN A 277 -1.31 2.94 21.01
N TYR A 278 -2.49 3.38 21.44
CA TYR A 278 -3.67 3.51 20.59
C TYR A 278 -4.33 4.85 20.81
N LYS A 279 -5.01 5.35 19.78
CA LYS A 279 -5.90 6.51 19.86
C LYS A 279 -7.21 6.17 19.16
N VAL A 280 -8.30 6.77 19.63
CA VAL A 280 -9.63 6.66 19.01
C VAL A 280 -9.82 7.83 18.06
N TRP A 281 -10.22 7.54 16.82
CA TRP A 281 -10.49 8.57 15.81
C TRP A 281 -11.95 9.04 15.92
N ASP A 282 -12.21 10.34 15.68
CA ASP A 282 -13.55 10.92 15.71
C ASP A 282 -14.43 10.54 14.51
N LYS A 283 -13.87 9.78 13.56
CA LYS A 283 -14.53 9.27 12.35
C LYS A 283 -14.86 10.34 11.32
N LYS A 284 -14.18 11.50 11.41
CA LYS A 284 -14.41 12.65 10.52
C LYS A 284 -13.14 13.02 9.75
N PHE A 285 -13.28 13.35 8.47
CA PHE A 285 -12.20 13.94 7.69
C PHE A 285 -12.72 14.84 6.57
N ILE A 286 -11.85 15.72 6.07
CA ILE A 286 -12.16 16.55 4.91
C ILE A 286 -11.75 15.77 3.65
N PHE A 287 -12.67 15.65 2.70
CA PHE A 287 -12.44 15.09 1.37
C PHE A 287 -13.13 15.97 0.32
N ASP A 288 -12.39 16.37 -0.70
CA ASP A 288 -12.89 17.26 -1.77
C ASP A 288 -13.53 18.56 -1.20
N GLY A 289 -12.92 19.11 -0.15
CA GLY A 289 -13.41 20.32 0.54
C GLY A 289 -14.65 20.13 1.43
N ILE A 290 -15.14 18.90 1.60
CA ILE A 290 -16.34 18.57 2.38
C ILE A 290 -15.95 17.73 3.60
N GLU A 291 -16.54 18.04 4.77
CA GLU A 291 -16.44 17.16 5.95
C GLU A 291 -17.29 15.91 5.73
N VAL A 292 -16.67 14.74 5.91
CA VAL A 292 -17.30 13.44 5.76
C VAL A 292 -17.21 12.69 7.08
N ASP A 293 -18.35 12.14 7.49
CA ASP A 293 -18.48 11.21 8.60
C ASP A 293 -18.53 9.79 8.03
N VAL A 294 -17.87 8.84 8.69
CA VAL A 294 -17.80 7.44 8.24
C VAL A 294 -18.05 6.47 9.38
N GLU A 295 -18.60 5.31 9.04
CA GLU A 295 -18.91 4.27 10.02
C GLU A 295 -17.92 3.11 9.98
N SER A 296 -16.98 3.07 9.03
CA SER A 296 -15.94 2.03 8.99
C SER A 296 -14.64 2.50 8.34
N ALA A 297 -13.56 1.75 8.58
CA ALA A 297 -12.28 2.01 7.91
C ALA A 297 -12.38 1.79 6.39
N THR A 298 -13.20 0.81 5.97
CA THR A 298 -13.42 0.55 4.54
C THR A 298 -14.16 1.69 3.86
N GLU A 299 -15.14 2.28 4.51
CA GLU A 299 -15.85 3.45 3.98
C GLU A 299 -14.89 4.64 3.81
N ALA A 300 -14.06 4.91 4.83
CA ALA A 300 -13.04 5.96 4.78
C ALA A 300 -12.11 5.83 3.57
N MET A 301 -11.59 4.62 3.32
CA MET A 301 -10.77 4.34 2.13
C MET A 301 -11.59 4.33 0.83
N GLY A 302 -12.82 3.83 0.90
CA GLY A 302 -13.72 3.64 -0.24
C GLY A 302 -14.16 4.95 -0.87
N ILE A 303 -14.29 6.02 -0.08
CA ILE A 303 -14.55 7.38 -0.58
C ILE A 303 -13.45 7.82 -1.57
N TYR A 304 -12.17 7.65 -1.20
CA TYR A 304 -11.05 7.95 -2.09
C TYR A 304 -11.09 7.09 -3.36
N LEU A 305 -11.34 5.79 -3.19
CA LEU A 305 -11.31 4.83 -4.27
C LEU A 305 -12.44 5.04 -5.29
N VAL A 306 -13.68 5.17 -4.81
CA VAL A 306 -14.85 5.42 -5.66
C VAL A 306 -14.67 6.72 -6.42
N HIS A 307 -14.16 7.78 -5.77
CA HIS A 307 -13.90 9.03 -6.45
C HIS A 307 -12.87 8.87 -7.58
N ALA A 308 -11.73 8.23 -7.32
CA ALA A 308 -10.69 8.01 -8.32
C ALA A 308 -11.19 7.14 -9.50
N LEU A 309 -11.96 6.10 -9.22
CA LEU A 309 -12.41 5.12 -10.21
C LEU A 309 -13.62 5.59 -11.02
N LYS A 310 -14.40 6.58 -10.57
CA LYS A 310 -15.48 7.19 -11.37
C LYS A 310 -14.98 7.73 -12.72
N ALA A 311 -13.74 8.22 -12.76
CA ALA A 311 -13.12 8.69 -13.99
C ALA A 311 -12.55 7.56 -14.86
N ASN A 312 -12.41 6.34 -14.34
CA ASN A 312 -11.75 5.25 -15.06
C ASN A 312 -12.57 4.84 -16.29
N THR A 313 -11.94 4.87 -17.46
CA THR A 313 -12.56 4.57 -18.75
C THR A 313 -12.02 3.31 -19.41
N SER A 314 -11.05 2.64 -18.77
CA SER A 314 -10.41 1.44 -19.32
C SER A 314 -11.36 0.25 -19.49
N GLY A 315 -12.45 0.22 -18.72
CA GLY A 315 -13.35 -0.93 -18.63
C GLY A 315 -12.71 -2.17 -18.01
N ASN A 316 -11.52 -2.08 -17.40
CA ASN A 316 -10.78 -3.21 -16.82
C ASN A 316 -10.22 -2.86 -15.44
N ILE A 317 -11.10 -2.89 -14.45
CA ILE A 317 -10.76 -2.73 -13.04
C ILE A 317 -10.73 -4.10 -12.36
N ARG A 318 -9.64 -4.38 -11.65
CA ARG A 318 -9.43 -5.62 -10.89
C ARG A 318 -9.11 -5.29 -9.44
N PHE A 319 -9.65 -6.06 -8.50
CA PHE A 319 -9.26 -5.99 -7.10
C PHE A 319 -8.52 -7.26 -6.67
N GLY A 320 -7.54 -7.10 -5.79
CA GLY A 320 -6.88 -8.19 -5.08
C GLY A 320 -6.91 -7.92 -3.57
N GLY A 321 -7.34 -8.89 -2.77
CA GLY A 321 -7.33 -8.78 -1.31
C GLY A 321 -6.43 -9.86 -0.74
N HIS A 322 -5.61 -9.55 0.26
CA HIS A 322 -4.86 -10.56 1.01
C HIS A 322 -5.39 -10.70 2.43
N SER A 323 -5.55 -11.92 2.95
CA SER A 323 -5.98 -12.14 4.34
C SER A 323 -7.33 -11.43 4.62
N LEU A 324 -7.45 -10.66 5.71
CA LEU A 324 -8.62 -9.79 5.97
C LEU A 324 -8.88 -8.75 4.87
N GLY A 325 -7.87 -8.38 4.07
CA GLY A 325 -8.00 -7.48 2.92
C GLY A 325 -8.99 -8.00 1.88
N ASN A 326 -9.28 -9.30 1.86
CA ASN A 326 -10.35 -9.89 1.08
C ASN A 326 -11.73 -9.34 1.44
N GLN A 327 -11.97 -9.06 2.72
CA GLN A 327 -13.23 -8.46 3.17
C GLN A 327 -13.29 -6.98 2.80
N VAL A 328 -12.16 -6.28 2.95
CA VAL A 328 -12.02 -4.88 2.50
C VAL A 328 -12.39 -4.77 1.03
N ILE A 329 -11.79 -5.58 0.14
CA ILE A 329 -12.10 -5.50 -1.29
C ILE A 329 -13.51 -5.96 -1.65
N CYS A 330 -14.13 -6.88 -0.89
CA CYS A 330 -15.53 -7.24 -1.10
C CYS A 330 -16.44 -6.03 -0.81
N ASN A 331 -16.22 -5.36 0.32
CA ASN A 331 -17.01 -4.18 0.68
C ASN A 331 -16.73 -2.98 -0.26
N LEU A 332 -15.47 -2.78 -0.68
CA LEU A 332 -15.14 -1.79 -1.72
C LEU A 332 -15.79 -2.11 -3.07
N ALA A 333 -15.88 -3.39 -3.46
CA ALA A 333 -16.55 -3.80 -4.70
C ALA A 333 -18.06 -3.53 -4.64
N LYS A 334 -18.69 -3.74 -3.47
CA LYS A 334 -20.08 -3.31 -3.21
C LYS A 334 -20.22 -1.78 -3.38
N MET A 335 -19.35 -0.99 -2.75
CA MET A 335 -19.39 0.47 -2.88
C MET A 335 -19.20 0.94 -4.34
N CYS A 336 -18.32 0.28 -5.10
CA CYS A 336 -18.13 0.53 -6.53
C CYS A 336 -19.41 0.23 -7.32
N TYR A 337 -20.03 -0.92 -7.10
CA TYR A 337 -21.31 -1.28 -7.73
C TYR A 337 -22.41 -0.26 -7.44
N GLU A 338 -22.55 0.14 -6.18
CA GLU A 338 -23.52 1.15 -5.73
C GLU A 338 -23.28 2.53 -6.37
N ASN A 339 -22.05 2.79 -6.82
CA ASN A 339 -21.65 4.02 -7.52
C ASN A 339 -21.50 3.85 -9.04
N GLY A 340 -21.99 2.75 -9.62
CA GLY A 340 -21.97 2.52 -11.07
C GLY A 340 -20.59 2.18 -11.65
N ILE A 341 -19.61 1.87 -10.82
CA ILE A 341 -18.27 1.44 -11.23
C ILE A 341 -18.29 -0.09 -11.39
N VAL A 342 -17.93 -0.57 -12.57
CA VAL A 342 -17.95 -2.01 -12.86
C VAL A 342 -16.56 -2.61 -12.81
N LEU A 343 -16.43 -3.70 -12.04
CA LEU A 343 -15.22 -4.50 -11.96
C LEU A 343 -15.23 -5.63 -13.01
N LYS A 344 -14.04 -6.07 -13.41
CA LYS A 344 -13.82 -7.24 -14.26
C LYS A 344 -13.32 -8.46 -13.51
N ARG A 345 -12.62 -8.28 -12.38
CA ARG A 345 -12.01 -9.41 -11.68
C ARG A 345 -11.76 -9.13 -10.21
N ILE A 346 -12.02 -10.12 -9.38
CA ILE A 346 -11.61 -10.13 -7.97
C ILE A 346 -10.76 -11.37 -7.73
N ALA A 347 -9.55 -11.16 -7.20
CA ALA A 347 -8.67 -12.23 -6.72
C ALA A 347 -8.65 -12.23 -5.19
N LEU A 348 -9.11 -13.33 -4.61
CA LEU A 348 -9.09 -13.55 -3.17
C LEU A 348 -7.79 -14.28 -2.77
N LEU A 349 -6.85 -13.58 -2.16
CA LEU A 349 -5.50 -14.12 -1.88
C LEU A 349 -5.43 -14.53 -0.42
N ASP A 350 -5.44 -15.83 -0.19
CA ASP A 350 -5.51 -16.50 1.11
C ASP A 350 -6.58 -15.86 2.03
N PRO A 351 -7.88 -15.94 1.64
CA PRO A 351 -8.95 -15.25 2.35
C PRO A 351 -9.12 -15.72 3.78
N SER A 352 -9.39 -14.76 4.68
CA SER A 352 -9.63 -15.01 6.10
C SER A 352 -10.95 -14.38 6.51
N TYR A 353 -11.78 -15.15 7.21
CA TYR A 353 -13.05 -14.73 7.80
C TYR A 353 -13.11 -15.30 9.19
N THR A 354 -13.06 -14.49 10.24
CA THR A 354 -13.06 -15.06 11.60
C THR A 354 -14.37 -15.81 11.87
N ILE A 355 -14.29 -16.92 12.59
CA ILE A 355 -15.43 -17.60 13.23
C ILE A 355 -15.33 -17.34 14.72
N VAL A 356 -16.47 -17.10 15.34
CA VAL A 356 -16.64 -17.29 16.78
C VAL A 356 -17.29 -18.66 16.99
N ASP A 357 -16.47 -19.68 17.28
CA ASP A 357 -17.01 -21.00 17.68
C ASP A 357 -17.62 -20.88 19.07
N SER A 358 -18.63 -21.70 19.37
CA SER A 358 -19.36 -21.81 20.64
C SER A 358 -18.50 -21.72 21.92
N LEU A 359 -17.27 -22.27 21.91
CA LEU A 359 -16.34 -22.17 23.04
C LEU A 359 -15.77 -20.76 23.24
N VAL A 360 -15.54 -20.06 22.14
CA VAL A 360 -15.11 -18.66 22.07
C VAL A 360 -16.31 -17.76 22.35
N ASP A 361 -17.49 -18.10 21.84
CA ASP A 361 -18.77 -17.44 22.08
C ASP A 361 -19.14 -17.41 23.57
N ASP A 362 -18.88 -18.45 24.35
CA ASP A 362 -19.10 -18.43 25.81
C ASP A 362 -18.14 -17.48 26.55
N ILE A 363 -16.90 -17.33 26.06
CA ILE A 363 -15.95 -16.33 26.57
C ILE A 363 -16.41 -14.93 26.13
N PHE A 364 -16.78 -14.72 24.87
CA PHE A 364 -17.20 -13.42 24.36
C PHE A 364 -18.56 -12.96 24.90
N LYS A 365 -19.56 -13.83 24.99
CA LYS A 365 -20.89 -13.56 25.60
C LYS A 365 -20.76 -13.13 27.05
N LYS A 366 -19.81 -13.71 27.78
CA LYS A 366 -19.55 -13.35 29.18
C LYS A 366 -19.01 -11.92 29.35
N TYR A 367 -18.38 -11.33 28.33
CA TYR A 367 -17.72 -10.03 28.42
C TYR A 367 -18.27 -8.93 27.49
N LYS A 368 -18.96 -9.26 26.38
CA LYS A 368 -19.31 -8.28 25.31
C LYS A 368 -20.65 -8.47 24.57
N GLY A 369 -21.49 -9.45 24.91
CA GLY A 369 -22.75 -9.70 24.17
C GLY A 369 -22.54 -10.55 22.90
N ASP A 370 -23.51 -10.54 21.97
CA ASP A 370 -23.41 -11.26 20.68
C ASP A 370 -22.29 -10.63 19.82
N PHE A 371 -21.24 -11.40 19.50
CA PHE A 371 -19.96 -10.88 19.01
C PHE A 371 -20.12 -10.06 17.73
N TYR A 372 -20.99 -10.46 16.81
CA TYR A 372 -21.21 -9.75 15.55
C TYR A 372 -22.42 -8.80 15.57
N SER A 373 -22.94 -8.45 16.75
CA SER A 373 -24.05 -7.50 16.89
C SER A 373 -23.76 -6.09 16.34
N TYR A 374 -22.49 -5.76 16.10
CA TYR A 374 -22.06 -4.51 15.49
C TYR A 374 -22.18 -4.49 13.96
N MET A 375 -22.44 -5.63 13.33
CA MET A 375 -22.56 -5.71 11.88
C MET A 375 -23.73 -4.85 11.39
N PRO A 376 -23.60 -4.18 10.23
CA PRO A 376 -24.70 -3.43 9.65
C PRO A 376 -25.96 -4.29 9.48
N ASP A 377 -27.11 -3.77 9.90
CA ASP A 377 -28.41 -4.42 9.73
C ASP A 377 -28.89 -4.27 8.28
N ASP A 378 -28.34 -5.11 7.40
CA ASP A 378 -28.66 -5.14 5.97
C ASP A 378 -28.77 -6.58 5.43
N GLU A 379 -29.12 -6.70 4.15
CA GLU A 379 -29.37 -8.00 3.49
C GLU A 379 -28.13 -8.91 3.38
N TYR A 380 -26.93 -8.37 3.60
CA TYR A 380 -25.67 -9.09 3.42
C TYR A 380 -25.33 -10.01 4.60
N GLY A 381 -26.11 -10.01 5.68
CA GLY A 381 -25.99 -10.98 6.77
C GLY A 381 -25.09 -10.51 7.91
N THR A 382 -24.96 -11.38 8.91
CA THR A 382 -24.46 -10.99 10.24
C THR A 382 -23.05 -11.49 10.53
N THR A 383 -22.39 -12.17 9.59
CA THR A 383 -21.00 -12.63 9.74
C THR A 383 -20.14 -12.16 8.58
N PRO A 384 -18.81 -11.99 8.77
CA PRO A 384 -17.92 -11.54 7.70
C PRO A 384 -17.94 -12.46 6.46
N ALA A 385 -17.96 -13.78 6.68
CA ALA A 385 -18.02 -14.78 5.61
C ALA A 385 -19.33 -14.70 4.82
N GLU A 386 -20.47 -14.60 5.51
CA GLU A 386 -21.78 -14.47 4.86
C GLU A 386 -21.87 -13.16 4.07
N ARG A 387 -21.39 -12.04 4.62
CA ARG A 387 -21.36 -10.73 3.95
C ARG A 387 -20.57 -10.78 2.66
N CYS A 388 -19.33 -11.26 2.71
CA CYS A 388 -18.51 -11.38 1.51
C CYS A 388 -19.14 -12.31 0.47
N ARG A 389 -19.67 -13.46 0.90
CA ARG A 389 -20.35 -14.41 0.00
C ARG A 389 -21.56 -13.77 -0.69
N LYS A 390 -22.46 -13.15 0.07
CA LYS A 390 -23.67 -12.53 -0.47
C LYS A 390 -23.36 -11.36 -1.40
N ILE A 391 -22.38 -10.52 -1.04
CA ILE A 391 -21.88 -9.45 -1.92
C ILE A 391 -21.38 -10.04 -3.24
N LEU A 392 -20.46 -11.01 -3.18
CA LEU A 392 -19.88 -11.58 -4.40
C LEU A 392 -20.92 -12.33 -5.24
N PHE A 393 -21.87 -13.05 -4.64
CA PHE A 393 -22.97 -13.67 -5.35
C PHE A 393 -23.87 -12.64 -6.05
N ASN A 394 -24.16 -11.52 -5.38
CA ASN A 394 -24.90 -10.41 -5.99
C ASN A 394 -24.12 -9.87 -7.21
N LEU A 395 -22.84 -9.53 -7.05
CA LEU A 395 -22.01 -8.99 -8.13
C LEU A 395 -21.85 -9.97 -9.30
N MET A 396 -21.61 -11.26 -9.02
CA MET A 396 -21.53 -12.29 -10.05
C MET A 396 -22.84 -12.41 -10.82
N ASN A 397 -24.00 -12.40 -10.14
CA ASN A 397 -25.29 -12.43 -10.80
C ASN A 397 -25.53 -11.20 -11.69
N LYS A 398 -25.02 -10.03 -11.31
CA LYS A 398 -25.18 -8.77 -12.06
C LYS A 398 -24.21 -8.62 -13.21
N TRP A 399 -22.95 -9.01 -13.03
CA TRP A 399 -21.86 -8.64 -13.95
C TRP A 399 -21.28 -9.80 -14.76
N THR A 400 -21.43 -11.05 -14.35
CA THR A 400 -20.75 -12.17 -15.04
C THR A 400 -21.18 -12.31 -16.50
N TYR A 401 -22.47 -12.18 -16.79
CA TYR A 401 -23.00 -12.31 -18.15
C TYR A 401 -22.88 -11.04 -19.00
N ILE A 402 -22.78 -9.87 -18.35
CA ILE A 402 -22.81 -8.58 -19.03
C ILE A 402 -21.39 -8.03 -19.23
N ASN A 403 -20.46 -8.41 -18.36
CA ASN A 403 -19.14 -7.79 -18.28
C ASN A 403 -17.99 -8.77 -18.03
N ASP A 404 -18.17 -10.08 -18.18
CA ASP A 404 -17.11 -11.08 -17.93
C ASP A 404 -16.41 -10.89 -16.59
N PHE A 405 -17.20 -10.49 -15.59
CA PHE A 405 -16.75 -10.43 -14.21
C PHE A 405 -16.47 -11.84 -13.70
N VAL A 406 -15.31 -12.02 -13.09
CA VAL A 406 -14.87 -13.30 -12.54
C VAL A 406 -14.29 -13.14 -11.15
N VAL A 407 -14.42 -14.21 -10.36
CA VAL A 407 -13.84 -14.30 -9.02
C VAL A 407 -12.99 -15.56 -8.96
N GLU A 408 -11.81 -15.43 -8.36
CA GLU A 408 -10.90 -16.53 -8.09
C GLU A 408 -10.38 -16.42 -6.65
N ALA A 409 -10.00 -17.56 -6.06
CA ALA A 409 -9.36 -17.63 -4.77
C ALA A 409 -8.06 -18.44 -4.86
N TYR A 410 -6.99 -17.91 -4.29
CA TYR A 410 -5.71 -18.59 -4.13
C TYR A 410 -5.51 -18.88 -2.67
N HIS A 411 -5.46 -20.14 -2.33
CA HIS A 411 -5.22 -20.60 -0.98
C HIS A 411 -3.77 -20.99 -0.84
N THR A 412 -3.19 -20.65 0.31
CA THR A 412 -2.00 -21.35 0.76
C THR A 412 -2.40 -22.25 1.90
N THR A 413 -1.63 -23.30 2.05
CA THR A 413 -1.94 -24.42 2.93
C THR A 413 -1.85 -24.05 4.42
N GLY A 414 -1.48 -22.80 4.74
CA GLY A 414 -1.09 -22.38 6.08
C GLY A 414 -2.23 -21.88 6.96
N LEU A 415 -3.23 -21.17 6.43
CA LEU A 415 -4.24 -20.53 7.29
C LEU A 415 -5.31 -21.48 7.81
N ASN A 416 -5.85 -22.36 6.96
CA ASN A 416 -6.89 -23.31 7.35
C ASN A 416 -6.43 -24.32 8.42
N LEU A 417 -5.11 -24.48 8.59
CA LEU A 417 -4.52 -25.38 9.58
C LEU A 417 -4.00 -24.66 10.83
N SER A 418 -3.57 -23.40 10.72
CA SER A 418 -2.89 -22.70 11.82
C SER A 418 -3.80 -21.86 12.69
N ILE A 419 -5.04 -21.58 12.26
CA ILE A 419 -6.01 -20.79 13.02
C ILE A 419 -7.38 -21.49 12.97
N PRO A 420 -7.71 -22.36 13.96
CA PRO A 420 -8.98 -23.11 14.05
C PRO A 420 -10.26 -22.26 14.18
N VAL A 421 -10.17 -20.96 13.89
CA VAL A 421 -11.23 -19.95 14.07
C VAL A 421 -11.50 -19.18 12.77
N MET A 422 -11.34 -19.81 11.61
CA MET A 422 -11.57 -19.18 10.29
C MET A 422 -12.60 -19.95 9.46
N ASP A 423 -13.57 -19.24 8.86
CA ASP A 423 -14.61 -19.80 8.00
C ASP A 423 -14.04 -20.03 6.61
N SER A 424 -14.09 -21.26 6.15
CA SER A 424 -13.66 -21.63 4.79
C SER A 424 -14.50 -21.01 3.68
N ASN A 425 -15.69 -20.50 4.02
CA ASN A 425 -16.72 -19.99 3.13
C ASN A 425 -17.00 -20.96 1.97
N SER A 426 -17.11 -22.25 2.29
CA SER A 426 -17.19 -23.34 1.29
C SER A 426 -18.28 -23.14 0.24
N SER A 427 -19.41 -22.54 0.61
CA SER A 427 -20.47 -22.20 -0.34
C SER A 427 -20.02 -21.20 -1.41
N LEU A 428 -19.20 -20.20 -1.05
CA LEU A 428 -18.59 -19.29 -2.02
C LEU A 428 -17.54 -20.02 -2.86
N MET A 429 -16.67 -20.81 -2.23
CA MET A 429 -15.57 -21.50 -2.92
C MET A 429 -16.06 -22.44 -4.03
N LYS A 430 -17.26 -23.04 -3.87
CA LYS A 430 -17.91 -23.87 -4.90
C LYS A 430 -18.39 -23.09 -6.12
N GLU A 431 -18.49 -21.77 -6.07
CA GLU A 431 -19.01 -20.98 -7.19
C GLU A 431 -17.89 -20.24 -7.95
N ILE A 432 -16.68 -20.17 -7.39
CA ILE A 432 -15.57 -19.38 -7.94
C ILE A 432 -14.43 -20.28 -8.45
N CYS A 433 -13.44 -19.69 -9.12
CA CYS A 433 -12.23 -20.41 -9.52
C CYS A 433 -11.33 -20.64 -8.29
N ASN A 434 -11.19 -21.89 -7.86
CA ASN A 434 -10.48 -22.23 -6.64
C ASN A 434 -9.07 -22.79 -6.93
N VAL A 435 -8.04 -22.18 -6.33
CA VAL A 435 -6.64 -22.46 -6.61
C VAL A 435 -5.90 -22.79 -5.31
N ASN A 436 -5.22 -23.94 -5.28
CA ASN A 436 -4.44 -24.37 -4.12
C ASN A 436 -2.94 -24.26 -4.45
N LEU A 437 -2.25 -23.33 -3.81
CA LEU A 437 -0.80 -23.16 -3.93
C LEU A 437 -0.08 -24.03 -2.91
N ALA A 438 1.08 -24.55 -3.31
CA ALA A 438 1.96 -25.36 -2.48
C ALA A 438 3.38 -24.74 -2.48
N PRO A 439 3.60 -23.63 -1.73
CA PRO A 439 4.88 -22.93 -1.64
C PRO A 439 5.89 -23.71 -0.76
N TRP A 440 6.37 -24.84 -1.27
CA TRP A 440 7.36 -25.74 -0.64
C TRP A 440 8.79 -25.22 -0.70
N TYR A 441 9.01 -24.04 -1.30
CA TYR A 441 10.19 -23.22 -1.06
C TYR A 441 10.19 -22.56 0.32
N TYR A 442 9.17 -22.79 1.15
CA TYR A 442 9.17 -22.53 2.58
C TYR A 442 9.02 -23.83 3.36
N SER A 443 9.66 -23.93 4.53
CA SER A 443 9.48 -25.08 5.42
C SER A 443 8.06 -25.14 5.99
N ALA A 444 7.65 -26.32 6.47
CA ALA A 444 6.29 -26.55 7.00
C ALA A 444 5.86 -25.52 8.06
N ASN A 445 6.77 -25.16 8.96
CA ASN A 445 6.57 -24.23 10.07
C ASN A 445 6.63 -22.73 9.70
N GLN A 446 6.94 -22.38 8.45
CA GLN A 446 6.96 -20.98 7.99
C GLN A 446 5.58 -20.49 7.54
N ILE A 447 4.60 -20.68 8.41
CA ILE A 447 3.21 -20.31 8.16
C ILE A 447 3.03 -18.84 7.74
N PRO A 448 3.67 -17.83 8.38
CA PRO A 448 3.50 -16.43 7.97
C PRO A 448 3.96 -16.18 6.53
N GLN A 449 5.09 -16.77 6.13
CA GLN A 449 5.62 -16.64 4.79
C GLN A 449 4.78 -17.38 3.75
N LYS A 450 4.30 -18.57 4.08
CA LYS A 450 3.37 -19.31 3.23
C LYS A 450 2.09 -18.52 3.01
N HIS A 451 1.52 -17.91 4.05
CA HIS A 451 0.34 -17.05 3.96
C HIS A 451 0.53 -15.90 2.95
N LEU A 452 1.70 -15.27 2.96
CA LEU A 452 2.04 -14.21 1.99
C LEU A 452 2.28 -14.72 0.56
N ALA A 453 2.59 -16.00 0.39
CA ALA A 453 2.92 -16.57 -0.92
C ALA A 453 1.77 -16.47 -1.92
N ALA A 454 0.50 -16.52 -1.49
CA ALA A 454 -0.64 -16.31 -2.38
C ALA A 454 -0.62 -14.91 -3.02
N LYS A 455 -0.36 -13.87 -2.22
CA LYS A 455 -0.18 -12.50 -2.70
C LYS A 455 0.95 -12.46 -3.72
N ASN A 456 2.13 -12.93 -3.33
CA ASN A 456 3.32 -12.78 -4.13
C ASN A 456 3.26 -13.57 -5.44
N ASN A 457 2.77 -14.82 -5.40
CA ASN A 457 2.59 -15.67 -6.58
C ASN A 457 1.60 -15.02 -7.56
N TYR A 458 0.41 -14.61 -7.11
CA TYR A 458 -0.60 -14.00 -7.97
C TYR A 458 -0.06 -12.72 -8.64
N PHE A 459 0.54 -11.82 -7.88
CA PHE A 459 1.05 -10.57 -8.43
C PHE A 459 2.18 -10.79 -9.44
N LEU A 460 3.17 -11.64 -9.12
CA LEU A 460 4.25 -11.96 -10.04
C LEU A 460 3.76 -12.68 -11.29
N SER A 461 2.70 -13.49 -11.19
CA SER A 461 2.18 -14.27 -12.32
C SER A 461 1.74 -13.41 -13.51
N MET A 462 1.48 -12.10 -13.31
CA MET A 462 1.20 -11.16 -14.40
C MET A 462 2.39 -11.01 -15.38
N GLY A 463 3.61 -11.30 -14.93
CA GLY A 463 4.83 -11.24 -15.74
C GLY A 463 5.12 -12.49 -16.56
N PHE A 464 4.32 -13.54 -16.42
CA PHE A 464 4.59 -14.85 -17.01
C PHE A 464 3.40 -15.32 -17.86
N ASP A 465 3.68 -16.24 -18.78
CA ASP A 465 2.63 -16.95 -19.50
C ASP A 465 1.74 -17.71 -18.52
N SER A 466 0.47 -17.87 -18.88
CA SER A 466 -0.45 -18.61 -18.02
C SER A 466 0.06 -20.05 -17.80
N PRO A 467 0.02 -20.54 -16.55
CA PRO A 467 0.50 -21.88 -16.18
C PRO A 467 -0.08 -23.00 -17.02
N ILE A 468 0.58 -24.15 -17.05
CA ILE A 468 0.04 -25.34 -17.73
C ILE A 468 -1.06 -25.96 -16.87
N GLU A 469 -2.19 -26.30 -17.48
CA GLU A 469 -3.18 -27.20 -16.86
C GLU A 469 -2.87 -28.66 -17.21
N CYS A 470 -2.89 -29.53 -16.20
CA CYS A 470 -2.72 -30.97 -16.37
C CYS A 470 -3.75 -31.79 -15.58
N GLU A 471 -3.84 -33.07 -15.92
CA GLU A 471 -4.42 -34.12 -15.06
C GLU A 471 -3.30 -35.08 -14.65
N ILE A 472 -3.43 -35.73 -13.49
CA ILE A 472 -2.49 -36.77 -13.06
C ILE A 472 -3.14 -38.14 -13.25
N ASN A 473 -2.47 -39.03 -13.97
CA ASN A 473 -2.94 -40.40 -14.19
C ASN A 473 -2.56 -41.32 -13.01
N TRP A 474 -3.05 -42.56 -13.04
CA TRP A 474 -2.78 -43.58 -12.01
C TRP A 474 -1.30 -43.97 -11.86
N LEU A 475 -0.44 -43.60 -12.82
CA LEU A 475 1.02 -43.76 -12.77
C LEU A 475 1.73 -42.53 -12.17
N ASN A 476 0.98 -41.58 -11.62
CA ASN A 476 1.47 -40.30 -11.13
C ASN A 476 2.17 -39.44 -12.22
N GLN A 477 1.77 -39.62 -13.49
CA GLN A 477 2.30 -38.84 -14.61
C GLN A 477 1.36 -37.67 -14.92
N ARG A 478 1.95 -36.51 -15.17
CA ARG A 478 1.24 -35.29 -15.56
C ARG A 478 0.94 -35.32 -17.05
N ILE A 479 -0.33 -35.24 -17.41
CA ILE A 479 -0.80 -35.20 -18.79
C ILE A 479 -1.42 -33.83 -19.02
N LYS A 480 -0.89 -33.07 -19.99
CA LYS A 480 -1.44 -31.75 -20.35
C LYS A 480 -2.88 -31.91 -20.84
N THR A 481 -3.79 -31.08 -20.35
CA THR A 481 -5.17 -31.07 -20.85
C THR A 481 -5.30 -30.36 -22.19
N GLY A 482 -4.30 -29.55 -22.54
CA GLY A 482 -4.34 -28.62 -23.68
C GLY A 482 -4.84 -27.22 -23.30
N ASN A 483 -5.31 -27.03 -22.07
CA ASN A 483 -5.69 -25.72 -21.53
C ASN A 483 -4.55 -25.07 -20.73
N ILE A 484 -4.78 -23.82 -20.37
CA ILE A 484 -3.98 -23.06 -19.40
C ILE A 484 -4.66 -23.06 -18.01
N GLY A 485 -3.82 -23.03 -16.98
CA GLY A 485 -4.18 -22.93 -15.57
C GLY A 485 -4.42 -21.50 -15.10
N PRO A 486 -4.84 -21.32 -13.83
CA PRO A 486 -5.16 -20.02 -13.26
C PRO A 486 -3.89 -19.21 -12.95
N SER A 487 -3.96 -17.91 -13.24
CA SER A 487 -2.94 -16.90 -12.93
C SER A 487 -3.50 -15.51 -13.22
N ALA A 488 -2.80 -14.45 -12.83
CA ALA A 488 -3.19 -13.08 -13.15
C ALA A 488 -3.23 -12.80 -14.68
N THR A 489 -2.39 -13.47 -15.49
CA THR A 489 -2.42 -13.36 -16.96
C THR A 489 -3.53 -14.19 -17.62
N THR A 490 -4.07 -15.20 -16.92
CA THR A 490 -5.12 -16.06 -17.47
C THR A 490 -6.34 -15.21 -17.86
N PRO A 491 -6.83 -15.30 -19.12
CA PRO A 491 -7.97 -14.51 -19.57
C PRO A 491 -9.23 -14.74 -18.73
N ASN A 492 -10.05 -13.71 -18.55
CA ASN A 492 -11.29 -13.82 -17.78
C ASN A 492 -12.24 -14.88 -18.36
N SER A 493 -12.28 -15.07 -19.68
CA SER A 493 -13.07 -16.14 -20.30
C SER A 493 -12.68 -17.52 -19.77
N ARG A 494 -11.38 -17.78 -19.61
CA ARG A 494 -10.88 -19.04 -19.05
C ARG A 494 -11.18 -19.13 -17.56
N ILE A 495 -10.96 -18.08 -16.77
CA ILE A 495 -11.31 -18.09 -15.33
C ILE A 495 -12.82 -18.34 -15.14
N LYS A 496 -13.67 -17.77 -15.99
CA LYS A 496 -15.12 -18.00 -15.98
C LYS A 496 -15.50 -19.45 -16.23
N GLU A 497 -14.77 -20.16 -17.10
CA GLU A 497 -14.92 -21.61 -17.27
C GLU A 497 -14.41 -22.42 -16.07
N MET A 498 -13.51 -21.85 -15.27
CA MET A 498 -12.98 -22.45 -14.05
C MET A 498 -13.93 -22.28 -12.85
N MET A 499 -14.80 -21.26 -12.89
CA MET A 499 -15.86 -21.03 -11.90
C MET A 499 -16.96 -22.12 -11.97
N GLY A 500 -17.78 -22.21 -10.92
CA GLY A 500 -18.90 -23.17 -10.82
C GLY A 500 -18.55 -24.53 -10.22
N GLY A 501 -17.40 -24.67 -9.56
CA GLY A 501 -17.14 -25.72 -8.56
C GLY A 501 -16.96 -27.14 -9.09
N LYS A 502 -16.84 -27.32 -10.41
CA LYS A 502 -16.60 -28.64 -10.99
C LYS A 502 -15.21 -29.16 -10.67
N TYR A 503 -14.23 -28.27 -10.60
CA TYR A 503 -12.83 -28.60 -10.41
C TYR A 503 -12.14 -27.57 -9.52
N ASP A 504 -11.07 -28.01 -8.87
CA ASP A 504 -10.08 -27.17 -8.21
C ASP A 504 -8.74 -27.28 -8.97
N TRP A 505 -7.93 -26.23 -8.90
CA TRP A 505 -6.61 -26.18 -9.53
C TRP A 505 -5.52 -26.23 -8.46
N THR A 506 -4.88 -27.39 -8.32
CA THR A 506 -3.84 -27.60 -7.31
C THR A 506 -2.46 -27.52 -7.95
N GLN A 507 -1.61 -26.63 -7.45
CA GLN A 507 -0.24 -26.44 -7.93
C GLN A 507 0.52 -27.77 -7.79
N VAL A 508 1.16 -28.22 -8.86
CA VAL A 508 1.92 -29.47 -8.92
C VAL A 508 3.36 -29.26 -9.36
N GLU A 509 3.66 -28.34 -10.29
CA GLU A 509 5.04 -27.84 -10.54
C GLU A 509 5.18 -26.41 -9.99
N GLY A 510 6.41 -25.92 -9.84
CA GLY A 510 6.72 -24.59 -9.29
C GLY A 510 6.67 -24.51 -7.76
N ARG A 511 6.45 -25.65 -7.09
CA ARG A 511 6.35 -25.72 -5.62
C ARG A 511 7.64 -25.31 -4.90
N TYR A 512 8.80 -25.38 -5.55
CA TYR A 512 10.11 -25.15 -4.93
C TYR A 512 10.82 -23.89 -5.45
N THR A 513 10.09 -23.02 -6.16
CA THR A 513 10.59 -21.79 -6.76
C THR A 513 9.69 -20.62 -6.33
N PRO A 514 10.26 -19.49 -5.86
CA PRO A 514 9.47 -18.32 -5.47
C PRO A 514 8.70 -17.65 -6.61
N THR A 515 9.15 -17.85 -7.86
CA THR A 515 8.54 -17.27 -9.06
C THR A 515 7.61 -18.27 -9.74
N PRO A 516 6.49 -17.84 -10.33
CA PRO A 516 5.50 -18.73 -10.95
C PRO A 516 5.89 -19.25 -12.34
N VAL A 517 7.13 -19.04 -12.79
CA VAL A 517 7.60 -19.34 -14.16
C VAL A 517 7.44 -20.81 -14.57
N ASP A 518 7.55 -21.71 -13.59
CA ASP A 518 7.47 -23.16 -13.77
C ASP A 518 6.18 -23.76 -13.18
N ASP A 519 5.18 -22.93 -12.89
CA ASP A 519 3.90 -23.38 -12.31
C ASP A 519 3.10 -24.26 -13.28
N TRP A 520 2.63 -25.40 -12.77
CA TRP A 520 1.63 -26.25 -13.40
C TRP A 520 0.52 -26.50 -12.38
N PHE A 521 -0.73 -26.51 -12.84
CA PHE A 521 -1.89 -26.80 -12.01
C PHE A 521 -2.59 -28.08 -12.47
N GLU A 522 -2.78 -28.99 -11.53
CA GLU A 522 -3.62 -30.16 -11.72
C GLU A 522 -5.09 -29.76 -11.55
N ARG A 523 -5.90 -30.04 -12.57
CA ARG A 523 -7.35 -29.90 -12.51
C ARG A 523 -7.95 -31.14 -11.83
N LYS A 524 -8.31 -31.03 -10.56
CA LYS A 524 -8.93 -32.10 -9.77
C LYS A 524 -10.43 -31.91 -9.69
N LYS A 525 -11.22 -32.99 -9.75
CA LYS A 525 -12.65 -32.89 -9.42
C LYS A 525 -12.75 -32.36 -7.99
N SER A 526 -13.49 -31.27 -7.81
CA SER A 526 -13.63 -30.70 -6.48
C SER A 526 -14.31 -31.75 -5.58
N PRO A 527 -13.72 -32.14 -4.45
CA PRO A 527 -14.40 -32.97 -3.46
C PRO A 527 -15.46 -32.11 -2.78
N GLN A 528 -16.56 -31.81 -3.49
CA GLN A 528 -17.71 -31.05 -2.99
C GLN A 528 -17.37 -29.75 -2.22
N GLY A 529 -16.27 -29.06 -2.55
CA GLY A 529 -15.77 -27.85 -1.87
C GLY A 529 -15.08 -28.08 -0.52
N GLU A 530 -14.51 -29.27 -0.29
CA GLU A 530 -13.54 -29.53 0.79
C GLU A 530 -12.12 -29.23 0.32
N PHE A 531 -11.34 -28.57 1.19
CA PHE A 531 -9.94 -28.24 0.93
C PHE A 531 -9.08 -29.51 1.05
N ASP A 532 -8.25 -29.82 0.04
CA ASP A 532 -7.40 -31.01 0.03
C ASP A 532 -6.06 -30.75 0.74
N PHE A 533 -6.01 -31.08 2.04
CA PHE A 533 -4.84 -30.93 2.90
C PHE A 533 -3.65 -31.84 2.54
N ASP A 534 -3.86 -32.94 1.80
CA ASP A 534 -2.84 -33.96 1.54
C ASP A 534 -1.74 -33.49 0.58
N ASN A 535 -2.06 -32.61 -0.37
CA ASN A 535 -1.10 -32.16 -1.40
C ASN A 535 -0.17 -31.03 -0.96
N CYS A 536 -0.25 -30.66 0.31
CA CYS A 536 0.23 -29.40 0.83
C CYS A 536 1.54 -29.51 1.63
N GLY A 537 2.04 -30.73 1.84
CA GLY A 537 3.32 -30.98 2.51
C GLY A 537 3.26 -30.93 4.04
N LEU A 538 2.07 -31.07 4.63
CA LEU A 538 1.84 -31.03 6.08
C LEU A 538 1.61 -32.42 6.71
N LYS A 539 1.79 -33.49 5.93
CA LYS A 539 1.50 -34.88 6.33
C LYS A 539 2.34 -35.42 7.51
N GLY A 540 3.29 -34.63 8.02
CA GLY A 540 4.11 -34.99 9.18
C GLY A 540 3.63 -34.44 10.52
N ASP A 541 2.75 -33.43 10.50
CA ASP A 541 2.45 -32.60 11.69
C ASP A 541 0.95 -32.58 12.05
N ILE A 542 0.13 -33.41 11.38
CA ILE A 542 -1.31 -33.51 11.63
C ILE A 542 -1.55 -34.80 12.41
N ASN A 543 -1.96 -34.69 13.68
CA ASN A 543 -2.46 -35.82 14.45
C ASN A 543 -3.75 -36.35 13.81
N ASP A 544 -4.14 -37.60 14.07
CA ASP A 544 -5.30 -38.28 13.44
C ASP A 544 -6.65 -37.52 13.55
N ASP A 545 -6.72 -36.45 14.36
CA ASP A 545 -7.87 -35.59 14.58
C ASP A 545 -7.89 -34.28 13.75
N GLY A 546 -6.90 -34.03 12.89
CA GLY A 546 -6.90 -32.85 11.99
C GLY A 546 -6.59 -31.50 12.66
N ILE A 547 -6.14 -31.49 13.92
CA ILE A 547 -5.87 -30.29 14.71
C ILE A 547 -4.35 -30.14 14.93
N ILE A 548 -3.77 -29.03 14.47
CA ILE A 548 -2.48 -28.54 14.96
C ILE A 548 -2.68 -28.20 16.45
N GLY A 549 -1.83 -28.72 17.35
CA GLY A 549 -2.01 -28.50 18.78
C GLY A 549 -2.14 -27.00 19.10
N LEU A 550 -3.01 -26.63 20.04
CA LEU A 550 -3.26 -25.22 20.43
C LEU A 550 -1.94 -24.44 20.68
N GLU A 551 -0.91 -25.12 21.20
CA GLU A 551 0.42 -24.58 21.46
C GLU A 551 1.20 -24.25 20.17
N GLU A 552 1.08 -25.06 19.12
CA GLU A 552 1.68 -24.83 17.80
C GLU A 552 0.94 -23.74 17.02
N ALA A 553 -0.39 -23.67 17.13
CA ALA A 553 -1.19 -22.55 16.61
C ALA A 553 -0.83 -21.22 17.30
N ILE A 554 -0.65 -21.23 18.63
CA ILE A 554 -0.16 -20.08 19.39
C ILE A 554 1.26 -19.68 18.94
N ASN A 555 2.16 -20.64 18.75
CA ASN A 555 3.52 -20.37 18.27
C ASN A 555 3.53 -19.81 16.83
N ALA A 556 2.65 -20.30 15.95
CA ALA A 556 2.48 -19.75 14.60
C ALA A 556 1.96 -18.31 14.63
N LEU A 557 0.96 -18.02 15.47
CA LEU A 557 0.41 -16.67 15.68
C LEU A 557 1.43 -15.70 16.30
N GLN A 558 2.30 -16.17 17.20
CA GLN A 558 3.40 -15.39 17.77
C GLN A 558 4.54 -15.16 16.75
N ALA A 559 4.77 -16.09 15.83
CA ALA A 559 5.72 -15.92 14.74
C ALA A 559 5.26 -14.86 13.71
N ILE A 560 3.94 -14.71 13.52
CA ILE A 560 3.35 -13.64 12.68
C ILE A 560 3.67 -12.24 13.23
N SER A 561 3.73 -12.06 14.55
CA SER A 561 3.89 -10.74 15.18
C SER A 561 5.30 -10.35 15.59
N SER A 562 6.26 -11.27 15.48
CA SER A 562 7.62 -11.09 16.00
C SER A 562 8.68 -10.77 14.94
N ARG A 563 8.31 -10.53 13.68
CA ARG A 563 9.30 -10.20 12.63
C ARG A 563 9.12 -8.82 12.04
N ASN A 564 10.24 -8.07 12.13
CA ASN A 564 10.59 -6.96 11.26
C ASN A 564 10.67 -7.47 9.81
N TYR A 565 9.88 -6.88 8.92
CA TYR A 565 10.08 -6.97 7.46
C TYR A 565 11.31 -6.16 7.02
#